data_AF-A0A3M1WUP5-F1
#
_entry.id   AF-A0A3M1WUP5-F1
#
_cell.length_a   1.000
_cell.length_b   1.000
_cell.length_c   1.000
_cell.angle_alpha   90.00
_cell.angle_beta   90.00
_cell.angle_gamma   90.00
#
_symmetry.space_group_name_H-M   'P 1'
#
loop_
_entity.id
_entity.type
_entity.pdbx_description
1 polymer ?
#
loop_
_entity_poly.entity_id
_entity_poly.type
_entity_poly.pdbx_seq_one_letter_code
_entity_poly.pdbx_strand_id
1 'polypeptide(L)'
;MHLRWVFRYRYLLALGWLGLSLTLLPWAGPALQPNNALQVWFLESDPALRTYRTFQQHFGNDEYVILALDYGDSLFTPAGLRQLHAIDSLVARVPGIVKVEGLPHLQLAWPVPGGLTAQPLLPPHPPQPTAAGRLYARW
;
A
#
# COMPACT_ATOMS: atom_id res chain seq x y z
N MET A 1 4.41 31.27 -50.01
CA MET A 1 5.42 32.15 -49.36
C MET A 1 5.77 31.78 -47.91
N HIS A 2 4.92 31.07 -47.15
CA HIS A 2 5.17 30.76 -45.73
C HIS A 2 6.29 29.73 -45.45
N LEU A 3 6.53 28.78 -46.37
CA LEU A 3 7.45 27.64 -46.14
C LEU A 3 8.92 28.07 -45.96
N ARG A 4 9.41 29.06 -46.71
CA ARG A 4 10.81 29.55 -46.62
C ARG A 4 11.12 30.24 -45.28
N TRP A 5 10.10 30.78 -44.62
CA TRP A 5 10.24 31.49 -43.35
C TRP A 5 10.44 30.51 -42.19
N VAL A 6 9.70 29.40 -42.21
CA VAL A 6 9.82 28.30 -41.24
C VAL A 6 11.22 27.67 -41.27
N PHE A 7 11.79 27.45 -42.46
CA PHE A 7 13.15 26.90 -42.58
C PHE A 7 14.26 27.86 -42.11
N ARG A 8 14.05 29.18 -42.21
CA ARG A 8 15.01 30.19 -41.73
C ARG A 8 15.08 30.20 -40.20
N TYR A 9 13.93 30.11 -39.53
CA TYR A 9 13.84 30.18 -38.07
C TYR A 9 13.69 28.82 -37.39
N ARG A 10 13.91 27.71 -38.11
CA ARG A 10 13.66 26.34 -37.63
C ARG A 10 14.30 26.03 -36.27
N TYR A 11 15.50 26.54 -36.01
CA TYR A 11 16.19 26.32 -34.73
C TYR A 11 15.59 27.15 -33.60
N LEU A 12 15.16 28.38 -33.87
CA LEU A 12 14.46 29.23 -32.88
C LEU A 12 13.06 28.67 -32.57
N LEU A 13 12.37 28.16 -33.59
CA LEU A 13 11.10 27.46 -33.40
C LEU A 13 11.30 26.17 -32.60
N ALA A 14 12.32 25.37 -32.92
CA ALA A 14 12.66 24.17 -32.16
C ALA A 14 13.03 24.48 -30.71
N LEU A 15 13.82 25.54 -30.48
CA LEU A 15 14.20 26.00 -29.13
C LEU A 15 12.97 26.48 -28.35
N GLY A 16 12.06 27.22 -29.00
CA GLY A 16 10.80 27.65 -28.42
C GLY A 16 9.89 26.47 -28.06
N TRP A 17 9.80 25.46 -28.95
CA TRP A 17 9.02 24.25 -28.72
C TRP A 17 9.61 23.40 -27.59
N LEU A 18 10.94 23.27 -27.55
CA LEU A 18 11.66 22.57 -26.50
C LEU A 18 11.50 23.29 -25.15
N GLY A 19 11.64 24.62 -25.14
CA GLY A 19 11.40 25.44 -23.95
C GLY A 19 9.97 25.29 -23.44
N LEU A 20 8.98 25.37 -24.32
CA LEU A 20 7.58 25.18 -23.97
C LEU A 20 7.33 23.78 -23.38
N SER A 21 7.88 22.74 -23.99
CA SER A 21 7.76 21.36 -23.50
C SER A 21 8.40 21.20 -22.11
N LEU A 22 9.60 21.77 -21.90
CA LEU A 22 10.27 21.76 -20.60
C LEU A 22 9.51 22.52 -19.51
N THR A 23 8.82 23.61 -19.86
CA THR A 23 7.98 24.35 -18.90
C THR A 23 6.71 23.57 -18.50
N LEU A 24 6.19 22.72 -19.37
CA LEU A 24 4.99 21.93 -19.12
C LEU A 24 5.28 20.58 -18.42
N LEU A 25 6.51 20.08 -18.51
CA LEU A 25 6.93 18.82 -17.88
C LEU A 25 6.59 18.69 -16.38
N PRO A 26 6.83 19.72 -15.53
CA PRO A 26 6.50 19.64 -14.10
C PRO A 26 5.02 19.43 -13.83
N TRP A 27 4.14 19.87 -14.75
CA TRP A 27 2.69 19.75 -14.63
C TRP A 27 2.17 18.38 -15.08
N ALA A 28 2.97 17.61 -15.81
CA ALA A 28 2.60 16.27 -16.26
C ALA A 28 2.77 15.20 -15.17
N GLY A 29 3.54 15.47 -14.11
CA GLY A 29 3.85 14.52 -13.04
C GLY A 29 2.62 13.86 -12.40
N PRO A 30 1.59 14.62 -11.98
CA PRO A 30 0.36 14.05 -11.42
C PRO A 30 -0.44 13.21 -12.42
N ALA A 31 -0.40 13.55 -13.71
CA ALA A 31 -1.12 12.84 -14.76
C ALA A 31 -0.47 11.49 -15.14
N LEU A 32 0.78 11.27 -14.74
CA LEU A 32 1.55 10.06 -15.03
C LEU A 32 1.50 9.02 -13.89
N GLN A 33 0.81 9.30 -12.79
CA GLN A 33 0.67 8.30 -11.73
C GLN A 33 -0.24 7.17 -12.21
N PRO A 34 0.24 5.91 -12.19
CA PRO A 34 -0.59 4.76 -12.53
C PRO A 34 -1.78 4.70 -11.58
N ASN A 35 -2.99 4.89 -12.12
CA ASN A 35 -4.21 4.71 -11.36
C ASN A 35 -4.70 3.26 -11.55
N ASN A 36 -4.43 2.41 -10.55
CA ASN A 36 -4.86 1.01 -10.54
C ASN A 36 -6.26 0.83 -9.92
N ALA A 37 -6.96 1.92 -9.60
CA ALA A 37 -8.30 1.82 -9.03
C ALA A 37 -9.25 1.20 -10.06
N LEU A 38 -10.01 0.19 -9.62
CA LEU A 38 -11.01 -0.49 -10.46
C LEU A 38 -12.04 0.50 -11.05
N GLN A 39 -12.29 1.60 -10.33
CA GLN A 39 -13.22 2.66 -10.72
C GLN A 39 -12.91 3.29 -12.09
N VAL A 40 -11.65 3.29 -12.55
CA VAL A 40 -11.23 3.86 -13.85
C VAL A 40 -11.86 3.12 -15.03
N TRP A 41 -12.25 1.86 -14.84
CA TRP A 41 -12.85 1.03 -15.89
C TRP A 41 -14.37 1.20 -16.01
N PHE A 42 -15.00 1.99 -15.14
CA PHE A 42 -16.43 2.27 -15.18
C PHE A 42 -16.71 3.62 -15.84
N LEU A 43 -17.84 3.71 -16.53
CA LEU A 43 -18.39 5.01 -16.90
C LEU A 43 -18.92 5.72 -15.65
N GLU A 44 -18.82 7.05 -15.61
CA GLU A 44 -19.25 7.87 -14.48
C GLU A 44 -20.72 7.63 -14.08
N SER A 45 -21.58 7.29 -15.05
CA SER A 45 -23.02 7.05 -14.89
C SER A 45 -23.38 5.58 -14.67
N ASP A 46 -22.40 4.68 -14.61
CA ASP A 46 -22.64 3.24 -14.48
C ASP A 46 -23.31 2.89 -13.13
N PRO A 47 -24.48 2.23 -13.12
CA PRO A 47 -25.10 1.73 -11.89
C PRO A 47 -24.18 0.82 -11.04
N ALA A 48 -23.32 0.02 -11.67
CA ALA A 48 -22.38 -0.87 -10.98
C ALA A 48 -21.34 -0.09 -10.15
N LEU A 49 -20.90 1.08 -10.63
CA LEU A 49 -19.99 1.97 -9.90
C LEU A 49 -20.63 2.50 -8.62
N ARG A 50 -21.94 2.77 -8.63
CA ARG A 50 -22.67 3.15 -7.41
C ARG A 50 -22.71 2.02 -6.40
N THR A 51 -23.02 0.80 -6.84
CA THR A 51 -23.01 -0.38 -5.95
C THR A 51 -21.61 -0.61 -5.35
N TYR A 52 -20.55 -0.48 -6.15
CA TYR A 52 -19.17 -0.62 -5.69
C TYR A 52 -18.79 0.44 -4.65
N ARG A 53 -19.12 1.73 -4.88
CA ARG A 53 -18.87 2.80 -3.90
C ARG A 53 -19.64 2.56 -2.60
N THR A 54 -20.90 2.13 -2.68
CA THR A 54 -21.69 1.75 -1.50
C THR A 54 -21.03 0.60 -0.73
N PHE A 55 -20.52 -0.42 -1.43
CA PHE A 55 -19.78 -1.51 -0.81
C PHE A 55 -18.54 -1.00 -0.07
N GLN A 56 -17.69 -0.19 -0.73
CA GLN A 56 -16.49 0.38 -0.10
C GLN A 56 -16.82 1.25 1.13
N GLN A 57 -17.95 1.97 1.12
CA GLN A 57 -18.39 2.74 2.28
C GLN A 57 -18.77 1.87 3.48
N HIS A 58 -19.37 0.70 3.25
CA HIS A 58 -19.82 -0.18 4.33
C HIS A 58 -18.72 -1.11 4.83
N PHE A 59 -17.86 -1.61 3.94
CA PHE A 59 -16.89 -2.66 4.26
C PHE A 59 -15.43 -2.19 4.24
N GLY A 60 -15.15 -0.99 3.74
CA GLY A 60 -13.80 -0.43 3.64
C GLY A 60 -13.15 -0.65 2.26
N ASN A 61 -11.84 -0.36 2.19
CA ASN A 61 -11.05 -0.51 0.98
C ASN A 61 -10.87 -2.00 0.63
N ASP A 62 -10.88 -2.32 -0.66
CA ASP A 62 -10.66 -3.65 -1.24
C ASP A 62 -9.22 -3.86 -1.74
N GLU A 63 -8.34 -2.89 -1.50
CA GLU A 63 -6.92 -3.00 -1.84
C GLU A 63 -6.15 -3.78 -0.78
N TYR A 64 -5.50 -4.85 -1.23
CA TYR A 64 -4.63 -5.69 -0.41
C TYR A 64 -3.21 -5.69 -0.96
N VAL A 65 -2.23 -5.62 -0.06
CA VAL A 65 -0.83 -5.90 -0.37
C VAL A 65 -0.50 -7.28 0.21
N ILE A 66 -0.15 -8.22 -0.65
CA ILE A 66 0.22 -9.57 -0.25
C ILE A 66 1.73 -9.64 -0.08
N LEU A 67 2.19 -9.97 1.13
CA LEU A 67 3.60 -10.21 1.42
C LEU A 67 3.85 -11.73 1.52
N ALA A 68 4.54 -12.29 0.53
CA ALA A 68 4.99 -13.68 0.57
C ALA A 68 6.34 -13.76 1.29
N LEU A 69 6.41 -14.54 2.36
CA LEU A 69 7.61 -14.73 3.16
C LEU A 69 8.05 -16.18 3.08
N ASP A 70 9.29 -16.43 2.68
CA ASP A 70 9.89 -17.76 2.69
C ASP A 70 10.63 -17.98 4.01
N TYR A 71 10.22 -19.02 4.74
CA TYR A 71 10.79 -19.43 6.02
C TYR A 71 11.41 -20.83 5.98
N GLY A 72 11.33 -21.55 4.86
CA GLY A 72 11.59 -23.00 4.83
C GLY A 72 10.92 -23.73 6.00
N ASP A 73 11.68 -24.56 6.73
CA ASP A 73 11.19 -25.31 7.89
C ASP A 73 11.14 -24.47 9.19
N SER A 74 11.58 -23.21 9.15
CA SER A 74 11.81 -22.41 10.37
C SER A 74 10.58 -21.63 10.86
N LEU A 75 9.49 -21.58 10.09
CA LEU A 75 8.31 -20.76 10.40
C LEU A 75 7.75 -21.02 11.80
N PHE A 76 7.59 -22.29 12.17
CA PHE A 76 7.00 -22.71 13.43
C PHE A 76 8.03 -22.82 14.58
N THR A 77 9.25 -22.31 14.38
CA THR A 77 10.24 -22.21 15.46
C THR A 77 10.01 -20.92 16.26
N PRO A 78 10.44 -20.87 17.54
CA PRO A 78 10.37 -19.63 18.31
C PRO A 78 11.07 -18.44 17.64
N ALA A 79 12.14 -18.69 16.87
CA ALA A 79 12.83 -17.65 16.12
C ALA A 79 12.00 -17.15 14.93
N GLY A 80 11.43 -18.07 14.14
CA GLY A 80 10.58 -17.74 12.99
C GLY A 80 9.34 -16.95 13.40
N LEU A 81 8.65 -17.37 14.46
CA LEU A 81 7.49 -16.67 14.99
C LEU A 81 7.83 -15.27 15.52
N ARG A 82 8.99 -15.09 16.18
CA ARG A 82 9.47 -13.75 16.59
C ARG A 82 9.73 -12.85 15.40
N GLN A 83 10.31 -13.38 14.33
CA GLN A 83 10.56 -12.63 13.11
C GLN A 83 9.24 -12.24 12.42
N LEU A 84 8.26 -13.15 12.38
CA LEU A 84 6.93 -12.87 11.85
C LEU A 84 6.23 -11.74 12.62
N HIS A 85 6.27 -11.76 13.96
CA HIS A 85 5.75 -10.67 14.78
C HIS A 85 6.47 -9.33 14.55
N ALA A 86 7.79 -9.36 14.33
CA ALA A 86 8.55 -8.15 14.04
C ALA A 86 8.14 -7.54 12.69
N ILE A 87 7.95 -8.37 11.66
CA ILE A 87 7.49 -7.93 10.35
C ILE A 87 6.08 -7.35 10.45
N ASP A 88 5.16 -8.06 11.10
CA ASP A 88 3.79 -7.61 11.36
C ASP A 88 3.76 -6.22 12.02
N SER A 89 4.57 -6.03 13.07
CA SER A 89 4.69 -4.75 13.80
C SER A 89 5.29 -3.63 12.96
N LEU A 90 6.16 -3.95 11.99
CA LEU A 90 6.74 -2.97 11.07
C LEU A 90 5.73 -2.56 10.00
N VAL A 91 5.03 -3.52 9.41
CA VAL A 91 4.00 -3.27 8.38
C VAL A 91 2.84 -2.46 8.96
N ALA A 92 2.41 -2.76 10.19
CA ALA A 92 1.36 -2.01 10.86
C ALA A 92 1.69 -0.52 11.10
N ARG A 93 2.97 -0.12 11.00
CA ARG A 93 3.42 1.28 11.15
C ARG A 93 3.55 2.02 9.83
N VAL A 94 3.40 1.34 8.70
CA VAL A 94 3.49 1.97 7.39
C VAL A 94 2.28 2.90 7.19
N PRO A 95 2.48 4.18 6.84
CA PRO A 95 1.38 5.09 6.58
C PRO A 95 0.43 4.53 5.51
N GLY A 96 -0.87 4.55 5.80
CA GLY A 96 -1.91 4.03 4.90
C GLY A 96 -2.30 2.57 5.13
N ILE A 97 -1.56 1.80 5.94
CA ILE A 97 -2.00 0.47 6.36
C ILE A 97 -3.04 0.59 7.48
N VAL A 98 -4.25 0.13 7.19
CA VAL A 98 -5.37 0.12 8.17
C VAL A 98 -5.35 -1.13 9.02
N LYS A 99 -4.98 -2.28 8.45
CA LYS A 99 -4.99 -3.57 9.11
C LYS A 99 -3.93 -4.49 8.51
N VAL A 100 -3.28 -5.29 9.36
CA VAL A 100 -2.45 -6.41 8.95
C VAL A 100 -3.20 -7.69 9.28
N GLU A 101 -3.25 -8.62 8.32
CA GLU A 101 -3.88 -9.93 8.47
C GLU A 101 -2.80 -11.00 8.31
N GLY A 102 -2.82 -12.02 9.15
CA GLY A 102 -1.84 -13.10 9.09
C GLY A 102 -1.93 -14.06 10.28
N LEU A 103 -1.02 -15.05 10.32
CA LEU A 103 -0.98 -16.06 11.40
C LEU A 103 -1.02 -15.47 12.82
N PRO A 104 -0.32 -14.36 13.14
CA PRO A 104 -0.38 -13.75 14.48
C PRO A 104 -1.77 -13.29 14.92
N HIS A 105 -2.65 -13.00 13.96
CA HIS A 105 -4.00 -12.45 14.20
C HIS A 105 -5.10 -13.51 14.13
N LEU A 106 -4.74 -14.77 13.86
CA LEU A 106 -5.70 -15.88 13.85
C LEU A 106 -6.29 -16.07 15.24
N GLN A 107 -7.62 -16.19 15.29
CA GLN A 107 -8.33 -16.56 16.50
C GLN A 107 -8.79 -18.01 16.40
N LEU A 108 -8.45 -18.79 17.42
CA LEU A 108 -9.02 -20.11 17.64
C LEU A 108 -10.29 -19.96 18.46
N ALA A 109 -11.41 -20.43 17.91
CA ALA A 109 -12.68 -20.47 18.61
C ALA A 109 -13.11 -21.90 18.88
N TRP A 110 -13.62 -22.17 20.08
CA TRP A 110 -14.18 -23.47 20.45
C TRP A 110 -15.46 -23.30 21.28
N PRO A 111 -16.40 -24.28 21.19
CA PRO A 111 -17.64 -24.24 21.95
C PRO A 111 -17.40 -24.47 23.44
N VAL A 112 -18.16 -23.73 24.24
CA VAL A 112 -18.22 -23.87 25.70
C VAL A 112 -19.70 -23.92 26.12
N PRO A 113 -20.05 -24.50 27.28
CA PRO A 113 -21.43 -24.48 27.76
C PRO A 113 -21.95 -23.03 27.84
N GLY A 114 -22.99 -22.71 27.08
CA GLY A 114 -23.57 -21.36 27.03
C GLY A 114 -22.98 -20.42 25.96
N GLY A 115 -22.05 -20.87 25.10
CA GLY A 115 -21.59 -20.04 23.99
C GLY A 115 -20.33 -20.51 23.26
N LEU A 116 -19.59 -19.54 22.74
CA LEU A 116 -18.30 -19.73 22.06
C LEU A 116 -17.25 -18.90 22.81
N THR A 117 -16.05 -19.44 22.95
CA THR A 117 -14.87 -18.67 23.38
C THR A 117 -13.89 -18.59 22.23
N ALA A 118 -13.19 -17.46 22.12
CA ALA A 118 -12.17 -17.23 21.11
C ALA A 118 -10.91 -16.67 21.76
N GLN A 119 -9.75 -17.18 21.35
CA GLN A 119 -8.44 -16.74 21.83
C GLN A 119 -7.46 -16.63 20.66
N PRO A 120 -6.48 -15.71 20.73
CA PRO A 120 -5.41 -15.65 19.74
C PRO A 120 -4.65 -16.97 19.65
N LEU A 121 -4.36 -17.41 18.43
CA LEU A 121 -3.54 -18.61 18.17
C LEU A 121 -2.13 -18.45 18.74
N LEU A 122 -1.57 -17.25 18.62
CA LEU A 122 -0.27 -16.90 19.19
C LEU A 122 -0.45 -15.97 20.40
N PRO A 123 0.29 -16.19 21.49
CA PRO A 123 0.26 -15.27 22.62
C PRO A 123 0.75 -13.88 22.18
N PRO A 124 0.20 -12.80 22.76
CA PRO A 124 0.65 -11.45 22.45
C PRO A 124 2.13 -11.32 22.80
N HIS A 125 2.97 -11.04 21.80
CA HIS A 125 4.38 -10.81 22.03
C HIS A 125 4.53 -9.42 22.67
N PRO A 126 5.20 -9.27 23.84
CA PRO A 126 5.49 -7.95 24.39
C PRO A 126 6.26 -7.13 23.36
N PRO A 127 5.98 -5.82 23.22
CA PRO A 127 6.66 -4.99 22.24
C PRO A 127 8.17 -5.12 22.46
N GLN A 128 8.90 -5.57 21.44
CA GLN A 128 10.36 -5.54 21.51
C GLN A 128 10.78 -4.09 21.69
N PRO A 129 11.66 -3.77 22.66
CA PRO A 129 12.24 -2.45 22.75
C PRO A 129 12.89 -2.16 21.40
N THR A 130 12.41 -1.10 20.75
CA THR A 130 13.00 -0.61 19.51
C THR A 130 14.51 -0.46 19.71
N ALA A 131 15.31 -0.63 18.65
CA ALA A 131 16.75 -0.38 18.74
C ALA A 131 17.07 1.02 19.30
N ALA A 132 16.13 1.98 19.19
CA ALA A 132 16.16 3.28 19.85
C ALA A 132 16.19 3.19 21.40
N GLY A 133 15.49 2.25 22.03
CA GLY A 133 15.49 2.06 23.49
C GLY A 133 16.80 1.48 24.05
N ARG A 134 17.59 0.78 23.22
CA ARG A 134 18.91 0.25 23.64
C ARG A 134 20.00 1.33 23.69
N LEU A 135 19.81 2.45 23.00
CA LEU A 135 20.75 3.58 23.03
C LEU A 135 20.57 4.49 24.25
N TYR A 136 19.38 4.54 24.85
CA TYR A 136 19.10 5.38 26.02
C TYR A 136 19.27 4.66 27.37
N ALA A 137 19.27 3.32 27.41
CA ALA A 137 19.48 2.55 28.64
C ALA A 137 20.97 2.37 29.03
N ARG A 138 21.87 3.16 28.44
CA ARG A 138 23.32 3.08 28.65
C ARG A 138 23.94 4.37 29.22
N TRP A 139 23.12 5.17 29.89
CA TRP A 139 23.52 6.31 30.72
C TRP A 139 22.78 6.24 32.05
#